data_AF-A0A0C2C3K5-F1
#
_entry.id   AF-A0A0C2C3K5-F1
#
_cell.length_a   1.000
_cell.length_b   1.000
_cell.length_c   1.000
_cell.angle_alpha   90.00
_cell.angle_beta   90.00
_cell.angle_gamma   90.00
#
_symmetry.space_group_name_H-M   'P 1'
#
loop_
_entity.id
_entity.type
_entity.pdbx_description
1 polymer ?
#
loop_
_entity_poly.entity_id
_entity_poly.type
_entity_poly.pdbx_seq_one_letter_code
_entity_poly.pdbx_strand_id
1 'polypeptide(L)'
;MTGPIEKAYGDIVYNFRYLSDKERESLFPEPSKYAIHFSSYAAEGNQYVPFLKKQLLDLGVVFEQRAVESVEELGNEGFDVVVNCAGLNAGKIAGDDTTMYPIRGVEAPWHKHFNYRDFSTFTIPKNESVVLGSVKQVNRFDTEITEEDRRDIWQRYEKLQPAMKVRFGE
;
A
#
# COMPACT_ATOMS: atom_id res chain seq x y z
N MET A 1 37.58 -0.59 5.51
CA MET A 1 36.24 -1.18 5.44
C MET A 1 35.28 -0.27 6.18
N THR A 2 34.44 0.47 5.46
CA THR A 2 33.29 1.15 6.05
C THR A 2 32.10 0.20 5.95
N GLY A 3 31.45 -0.12 7.07
CA GLY A 3 30.22 -0.92 7.06
C GLY A 3 29.08 -0.20 6.33
N PRO A 4 27.92 -0.86 6.14
CA PRO A 4 26.73 -0.18 5.66
C PRO A 4 26.43 1.00 6.59
N ILE A 5 26.33 2.20 6.02
CA ILE A 5 25.89 3.39 6.75
C ILE A 5 24.42 3.17 7.06
N GLU A 6 24.10 2.95 8.33
CA GLU A 6 22.71 2.95 8.80
C GLU A 6 22.10 4.32 8.50
N LYS A 7 21.11 4.32 7.59
CA LYS A 7 20.35 5.51 7.23
C LYS A 7 19.01 5.45 7.94
N ALA A 8 18.68 6.51 8.67
CA ALA A 8 17.31 6.71 9.12
C ALA A 8 16.41 6.98 7.91
N TYR A 9 15.10 6.76 8.05
CA TYR A 9 14.13 7.03 6.99
C TYR A 9 14.24 8.47 6.45
N GLY A 10 14.53 9.43 7.34
CA GLY A 10 14.75 10.85 6.98
C GLY A 10 16.00 11.14 6.15
N ASP A 11 16.98 10.23 6.09
CA ASP A 11 18.19 10.35 5.25
C ASP A 11 17.98 9.81 3.82
N ILE A 12 16.77 9.30 3.53
CA ILE A 12 16.40 8.63 2.29
C ILE A 12 15.32 9.43 1.55
N VAL A 13 14.31 9.94 2.27
CA VAL A 13 13.21 10.71 1.69
C VAL A 13 13.56 12.19 1.52
N TYR A 14 12.97 12.84 0.51
CA TYR A 14 13.22 14.25 0.25
C TYR A 14 12.48 15.14 1.26
N ASN A 15 13.01 16.33 1.52
CA ASN A 15 12.37 17.36 2.35
C ASN A 15 11.95 16.89 3.76
N PHE A 16 12.63 15.90 4.34
CA PHE A 16 12.33 15.40 5.68
C PHE A 16 12.47 16.52 6.73
N ARG A 17 11.41 16.74 7.51
CA ARG A 17 11.43 17.64 8.67
C ARG A 17 10.30 17.30 9.64
N TYR A 18 10.47 17.71 10.89
CA TYR A 18 9.33 17.82 11.81
C TYR A 18 8.47 19.02 11.44
N LEU A 19 7.15 18.90 11.62
CA LEU A 19 6.23 20.03 11.54
C LEU A 19 6.29 20.84 12.83
N SER A 20 6.32 22.17 12.69
CA SER A 20 6.17 23.09 13.83
C SER A 20 4.77 23.02 14.43
N ASP A 21 4.61 23.44 15.68
CA ASP A 21 3.33 23.45 16.39
C ASP A 21 2.25 24.21 15.61
N LYS A 22 2.59 25.40 15.12
CA LYS A 22 1.73 26.21 14.25
C LYS A 22 1.31 25.47 12.98
N GLU A 23 2.21 24.73 12.32
CA GLU A 23 1.84 23.94 11.14
C GLU A 23 0.88 22.81 11.53
N ARG A 24 1.19 22.05 12.59
CA ARG A 24 0.33 20.94 13.07
C ARG A 24 -1.08 21.44 13.38
N GLU A 25 -1.20 22.51 14.15
CA GLU A 25 -2.47 23.14 14.54
C GLU A 25 -3.24 23.73 13.35
N SER A 26 -2.54 24.23 12.32
CA SER A 26 -3.18 24.75 11.11
C SER A 26 -3.65 23.68 10.11
N LEU A 27 -2.98 22.52 10.09
CA LEU A 27 -3.22 21.45 9.11
C LEU A 27 -4.21 20.38 9.61
N PHE A 28 -4.30 20.18 10.93
CA PHE A 28 -5.05 19.09 11.53
C PHE A 28 -5.95 19.60 12.66
N PRO A 29 -7.26 19.29 12.69
CA PRO A 29 -8.16 19.69 13.77
C PRO A 29 -7.82 19.03 15.12
N GLU A 30 -7.37 17.77 15.05
CA GLU A 30 -6.93 16.97 16.20
C GLU A 30 -5.44 16.62 16.03
N PRO A 31 -4.50 17.59 16.18
CA PRO A 31 -3.10 17.40 15.82
C PRO A 31 -2.38 16.43 16.77
N SER A 32 -1.70 15.43 16.20
CA SER A 32 -0.77 14.59 16.95
C SER A 32 0.37 15.42 17.57
N LYS A 33 0.85 15.04 18.75
CA LYS A 33 1.93 15.74 19.48
C LYS A 33 3.19 15.97 18.62
N TYR A 34 3.50 15.02 17.74
CA TYR A 34 4.56 15.12 16.75
C TYR A 34 4.00 14.74 15.38
N ALA A 35 4.52 15.37 14.34
CA ALA A 35 4.25 15.03 12.94
C ALA A 35 5.50 15.32 12.11
N ILE A 36 5.70 14.56 11.04
CA ILE A 36 6.77 14.75 10.07
C ILE A 36 6.18 15.11 8.71
N HIS A 37 6.95 15.85 7.92
CA HIS A 37 6.72 16.12 6.51
C HIS A 37 7.89 15.56 5.72
N PHE A 38 7.60 14.97 4.56
CA PHE A 38 8.58 14.57 3.56
C PHE A 38 7.91 14.46 2.19
N SER A 39 8.72 14.35 1.14
CA SER A 39 8.31 14.09 -0.24
C SER A 39 8.84 12.73 -0.68
N SER A 40 7.99 11.96 -1.36
CA SER A 40 8.30 10.60 -1.86
C SER A 40 7.53 10.35 -3.17
N TYR A 41 7.79 9.22 -3.81
CA TYR A 41 7.10 8.78 -5.02
C TYR A 41 5.98 7.79 -4.68
N ALA A 42 4.82 7.96 -5.31
CA ALA A 42 3.79 6.93 -5.38
C ALA A 42 3.98 6.12 -6.67
N ALA A 43 3.97 4.79 -6.57
CA ALA A 43 4.02 3.89 -7.71
C ALA A 43 2.66 3.18 -7.85
N GLU A 44 1.92 3.48 -8.91
CA GLU A 44 0.60 2.90 -9.14
C GLU A 44 0.71 1.52 -9.78
N GLY A 45 0.29 0.46 -9.07
CA GLY A 45 0.45 -0.92 -9.54
C GLY A 45 -0.23 -1.21 -10.90
N ASN A 46 -1.39 -0.60 -11.17
CA ASN A 46 -2.11 -0.71 -12.44
C ASN A 46 -1.38 -0.08 -13.63
N GLN A 47 -0.39 0.80 -13.42
CA GLN A 47 0.47 1.36 -14.47
C GLN A 47 1.87 0.74 -14.47
N TYR A 48 2.45 0.57 -13.28
CA TYR A 48 3.82 0.09 -13.11
C TYR A 48 3.97 -1.40 -13.44
N VAL A 49 3.00 -2.25 -13.08
CA VAL A 49 3.06 -3.69 -13.40
C VAL A 49 2.97 -3.95 -14.91
N PRO A 50 2.04 -3.33 -15.68
CA PRO A 50 2.08 -3.40 -17.15
C PRO A 50 3.37 -2.87 -17.78
N PHE A 51 3.95 -1.79 -17.24
CA PHE A 51 5.23 -1.25 -17.70
C PHE A 51 6.41 -2.22 -17.49
N LEU A 52 6.48 -2.88 -16.33
CA LEU A 52 7.46 -3.94 -16.07
C LEU A 52 7.23 -5.17 -16.95
N LYS A 53 5.97 -5.61 -17.11
CA LYS A 53 5.61 -6.73 -17.99
C LYS A 53 6.05 -6.46 -19.44
N LYS A 54 5.86 -5.24 -19.95
CA LYS A 54 6.33 -4.86 -21.28
C LYS A 54 7.85 -5.00 -21.42
N GLN A 55 8.62 -4.45 -20.48
CA GLN A 55 10.09 -4.57 -20.53
C GLN A 55 10.57 -6.03 -20.50
N LEU A 56 9.89 -6.90 -19.75
CA LEU A 56 10.21 -8.33 -19.71
C LEU A 56 9.87 -9.02 -21.05
N LEU A 57 8.73 -8.69 -21.66
CA LEU A 57 8.38 -9.17 -23.02
C LEU A 57 9.38 -8.70 -24.08
N ASP A 58 9.82 -7.43 -24.01
CA ASP A 58 10.83 -6.86 -24.91
C ASP A 58 12.22 -7.55 -24.75
N LEU A 59 12.47 -8.18 -23.59
CA LEU A 59 13.65 -9.03 -23.31
C LEU A 59 13.43 -10.53 -23.65
N GLY A 60 12.28 -10.91 -24.20
CA GLY A 60 11.97 -12.29 -24.59
C GLY A 60 11.44 -13.19 -23.47
N VAL A 61 11.06 -12.64 -22.31
CA VAL A 61 10.45 -13.42 -21.22
C VAL A 61 9.07 -13.92 -21.63
N VAL A 62 8.86 -15.23 -21.55
CA VAL A 62 7.57 -15.87 -21.79
C VAL A 62 6.67 -15.73 -20.57
N PHE A 63 5.43 -15.31 -20.78
CA PHE A 63 4.39 -15.27 -19.75
C PHE A 63 3.34 -16.34 -20.01
N GLU A 64 3.22 -17.30 -19.10
CA GLU A 64 2.18 -18.32 -19.08
C GLU A 64 1.09 -17.94 -18.07
N GLN A 65 -0.18 -18.22 -18.40
CA GLN A 65 -1.30 -18.09 -17.46
C GLN A 65 -1.82 -19.49 -17.10
N ARG A 66 -1.42 -19.99 -15.93
CA ARG A 66 -1.91 -21.24 -15.34
C ARG A 66 -1.99 -21.13 -13.81
N ALA A 67 -2.68 -22.09 -13.20
CA ALA A 67 -2.54 -22.35 -11.77
C ALA A 67 -1.26 -23.16 -11.52
N VAL A 68 -0.67 -22.94 -10.34
CA VAL A 68 0.44 -23.74 -9.80
C VAL A 68 0.05 -24.11 -8.37
N GLU A 69 0.03 -25.40 -8.06
CA GLU A 69 -0.41 -25.90 -6.75
C GLU A 69 0.77 -26.20 -5.81
N SER A 70 1.96 -26.46 -6.36
CA SER A 70 3.18 -26.74 -5.58
C SER A 70 4.45 -26.22 -6.28
N VAL A 71 5.53 -25.99 -5.52
CA VAL A 71 6.86 -25.76 -6.12
C VAL A 71 7.44 -27.05 -6.73
N GLU A 72 7.03 -28.22 -6.24
CA GLU A 72 7.51 -29.52 -6.71
C GLU A 72 7.09 -29.82 -8.16
N GLU A 73 5.88 -29.41 -8.59
CA GLU A 73 5.45 -29.59 -9.98
C GLU A 73 6.39 -28.90 -10.97
N LEU A 74 6.86 -27.69 -10.64
CA LEU A 74 7.80 -26.92 -11.46
C LEU A 74 9.18 -27.58 -11.52
N GLY A 75 9.63 -28.19 -10.43
CA GLY A 75 10.85 -29.01 -10.43
C GLY A 75 10.71 -30.23 -11.36
N ASN A 76 9.56 -30.90 -11.32
CA ASN A 76 9.26 -32.06 -12.18
C ASN A 76 9.08 -31.69 -13.66
N GLU A 77 8.66 -30.46 -13.97
CA GLU A 77 8.63 -29.91 -15.32
C GLU A 77 10.03 -29.55 -15.87
N GLY A 78 11.06 -29.56 -15.02
CA GLY A 78 12.46 -29.31 -15.41
C GLY A 78 12.94 -27.87 -15.24
N PHE A 79 12.29 -27.05 -14.40
CA PHE A 79 12.81 -25.72 -14.05
C PHE A 79 13.98 -25.83 -13.06
N ASP A 80 15.19 -25.42 -13.47
CA ASP A 80 16.40 -25.44 -12.61
C ASP A 80 16.28 -24.54 -11.37
N VAL A 81 15.55 -23.42 -11.48
CA VAL A 81 15.40 -22.40 -10.43
C VAL A 81 13.97 -21.89 -10.43
N VAL A 82 13.33 -21.93 -9.25
CA VAL A 82 12.00 -21.34 -9.01
C VAL A 82 12.13 -20.16 -8.05
N VAL A 83 11.57 -19.01 -8.44
CA VAL A 83 11.48 -17.82 -7.58
C VAL A 83 10.02 -17.64 -7.14
N ASN A 84 9.71 -18.01 -5.89
CA ASN A 84 8.35 -17.92 -5.35
C ASN A 84 7.97 -16.44 -5.08
N CYS A 85 7.01 -15.92 -5.85
CA CYS A 85 6.43 -14.59 -5.66
C CYS A 85 4.89 -14.62 -5.55
N ALA A 86 4.30 -15.73 -5.07
CA ALA A 86 2.85 -15.94 -5.05
C ALA A 86 2.06 -15.17 -3.96
N GLY A 87 2.70 -14.21 -3.29
CA GLY A 87 2.06 -13.35 -2.29
C GLY A 87 1.45 -14.13 -1.12
N LEU A 88 0.17 -13.92 -0.83
CA LEU A 88 -0.56 -14.64 0.23
C LEU A 88 -0.58 -16.17 0.01
N ASN A 89 -0.48 -16.63 -1.23
CA ASN A 89 -0.44 -18.06 -1.57
C ASN A 89 0.97 -18.66 -1.54
N ALA A 90 2.02 -17.87 -1.29
CA ALA A 90 3.41 -18.32 -1.29
C ALA A 90 3.65 -19.48 -0.30
N GLY A 91 3.04 -19.40 0.89
CA GLY A 91 3.05 -20.46 1.89
C GLY A 91 2.39 -21.76 1.42
N LYS A 92 1.19 -21.66 0.84
CA LYS A 92 0.44 -22.81 0.31
C LYS A 92 1.26 -23.60 -0.69
N ILE A 93 1.89 -22.94 -1.67
CA ILE A 93 2.67 -23.62 -2.72
C ILE A 93 4.06 -24.07 -2.26
N ALA A 94 4.60 -23.50 -1.17
CA ALA A 94 5.88 -23.87 -0.57
C ALA A 94 5.78 -25.07 0.39
N GLY A 95 4.57 -25.52 0.74
CA GLY A 95 4.30 -26.74 1.49
C GLY A 95 3.92 -26.56 2.96
N ASP A 96 4.29 -25.43 3.60
CA ASP A 96 3.71 -24.98 4.88
C ASP A 96 4.06 -23.49 5.13
N ASP A 97 3.05 -22.65 5.35
CA ASP A 97 3.20 -21.43 6.15
C ASP A 97 1.85 -21.01 6.73
N THR A 98 1.67 -21.24 8.03
CA THR A 98 0.51 -20.80 8.81
C THR A 98 0.67 -19.38 9.38
N THR A 99 1.81 -18.72 9.16
CA THR A 99 2.09 -17.36 9.65
C THR A 99 1.55 -16.25 8.73
N MET A 100 1.20 -16.60 7.49
CA MET A 100 0.64 -15.68 6.50
C MET A 100 -0.88 -15.56 6.62
N TYR A 101 -1.38 -14.33 6.84
CA TYR A 101 -2.80 -14.01 6.93
C TYR A 101 -3.13 -12.72 6.16
N PRO A 102 -4.36 -12.58 5.63
CA PRO A 102 -4.76 -11.38 4.91
C PRO A 102 -4.92 -10.19 5.86
N ILE A 103 -4.49 -9.01 5.39
CA ILE A 103 -4.94 -7.71 5.90
C ILE A 103 -5.59 -6.98 4.74
N ARG A 104 -6.90 -6.82 4.84
CA ARG A 104 -7.73 -6.23 3.78
C ARG A 104 -7.55 -4.71 3.66
N GLY A 105 -7.84 -4.12 2.49
CA GLY A 105 -7.92 -2.67 2.25
C GLY A 105 -9.00 -2.29 1.23
N VAL A 106 -9.27 -0.99 1.05
CA VAL A 106 -10.22 -0.40 0.07
C VAL A 106 -9.72 0.99 -0.42
N GLU A 107 -10.40 1.63 -1.39
CA GLU A 107 -10.01 2.90 -2.07
C GLU A 107 -11.10 3.99 -2.02
N ALA A 108 -10.71 5.28 -1.96
CA ALA A 108 -11.56 6.45 -2.27
C ALA A 108 -10.74 7.74 -2.57
N PRO A 109 -11.19 8.67 -3.45
CA PRO A 109 -10.56 9.98 -3.73
C PRO A 109 -10.83 11.06 -2.63
N TRP A 110 -10.25 12.28 -2.53
CA TRP A 110 -9.42 13.15 -3.41
C TRP A 110 -8.47 14.09 -2.59
N HIS A 111 -7.16 14.19 -2.89
CA HIS A 111 -6.17 15.02 -2.16
C HIS A 111 -4.83 15.14 -2.92
N LYS A 112 -3.92 16.04 -2.52
CA LYS A 112 -2.58 16.18 -3.17
C LYS A 112 -1.38 15.85 -2.27
N HIS A 113 -1.58 15.72 -0.97
CA HIS A 113 -0.58 15.19 -0.04
C HIS A 113 -0.95 13.76 0.34
N PHE A 114 0.02 12.94 0.72
CA PHE A 114 -0.28 11.75 1.49
C PHE A 114 -0.40 12.15 2.96
N ASN A 115 -1.39 11.60 3.67
CA ASN A 115 -1.44 11.67 5.12
C ASN A 115 -1.29 10.27 5.69
N TYR A 116 -0.75 10.14 6.90
CA TYR A 116 -0.62 8.86 7.58
C TYR A 116 -0.78 9.04 9.09
N ARG A 117 -1.76 8.36 9.68
CA ARG A 117 -2.08 8.44 11.10
C ARG A 117 -2.38 7.06 11.67
N ASP A 118 -1.74 6.76 12.80
CA ASP A 118 -2.01 5.62 13.68
C ASP A 118 -2.11 4.27 12.94
N PHE A 119 -1.27 4.11 11.90
CA PHE A 119 -1.19 2.96 10.98
C PHE A 119 -2.50 2.51 10.32
N SER A 120 -3.59 3.25 10.50
CA SER A 120 -4.97 2.85 10.14
C SER A 120 -5.61 3.84 9.17
N THR A 121 -5.24 5.11 9.24
CA THR A 121 -5.86 6.18 8.47
C THR A 121 -4.80 6.82 7.58
N PHE A 122 -4.91 6.64 6.27
CA PHE A 122 -4.00 7.23 5.30
C PHE A 122 -4.71 7.75 4.06
N THR A 123 -4.05 8.69 3.38
CA THR A 123 -4.32 9.00 1.98
C THR A 123 -3.06 8.81 1.16
N ILE A 124 -3.19 8.26 -0.05
CA ILE A 124 -2.12 8.21 -1.05
C ILE A 124 -2.66 8.80 -2.36
N PRO A 125 -2.15 9.96 -2.82
CA PRO A 125 -2.50 10.49 -4.11
C PRO A 125 -2.04 9.59 -5.26
N LYS A 126 -2.92 9.42 -6.26
CA LYS A 126 -2.66 8.81 -7.56
C LYS A 126 -2.76 9.91 -8.63
N ASN A 127 -2.48 9.57 -9.88
CA ASN A 127 -2.53 10.49 -11.02
C ASN A 127 -3.94 11.06 -11.26
N GLU A 128 -4.97 10.21 -11.13
CA GLU A 128 -6.38 10.56 -11.42
C GLU A 128 -7.34 10.33 -10.23
N SER A 129 -6.89 9.65 -9.17
CA SER A 129 -7.66 9.41 -7.96
C SER A 129 -6.83 9.69 -6.71
N VAL A 130 -7.41 9.46 -5.54
CA VAL A 130 -6.64 9.21 -4.30
C VAL A 130 -7.12 7.87 -3.75
N VAL A 131 -6.33 7.30 -2.85
CA VAL A 131 -6.71 6.15 -2.03
C VAL A 131 -6.82 6.62 -0.59
N LEU A 132 -8.03 6.77 -0.05
CA LEU A 132 -8.28 6.73 1.39
C LEU A 132 -8.24 5.27 1.83
N GLY A 133 -7.42 4.98 2.84
CA GLY A 133 -7.36 3.68 3.47
C GLY A 133 -7.17 3.80 4.98
N SER A 134 -7.18 2.70 5.71
CA SER A 134 -7.51 1.33 5.28
C SER A 134 -8.47 0.73 6.30
N VAL A 135 -9.21 -0.31 5.92
CA VAL A 135 -9.63 -1.29 6.93
C VAL A 135 -8.40 -2.07 7.40
N LYS A 136 -8.41 -2.60 8.62
CA LYS A 136 -7.36 -3.51 9.13
C LYS A 136 -8.02 -4.60 9.96
N GLN A 137 -8.63 -5.54 9.25
CA GLN A 137 -9.40 -6.64 9.83
C GLN A 137 -8.58 -7.91 9.70
N VAL A 138 -8.00 -8.35 10.83
CA VAL A 138 -7.21 -9.58 10.93
C VAL A 138 -8.12 -10.79 10.69
N ASN A 139 -7.63 -11.79 9.96
CA ASN A 139 -8.35 -13.03 9.61
C ASN A 139 -9.66 -12.83 8.83
N ARG A 140 -9.83 -11.69 8.14
CA ARG A 140 -10.96 -11.45 7.24
C ARG A 140 -10.55 -11.77 5.80
N PHE A 141 -11.16 -12.81 5.22
CA PHE A 141 -10.82 -13.36 3.90
C PHE A 141 -11.75 -12.92 2.77
N ASP A 142 -12.93 -12.35 3.07
CA ASP A 142 -13.87 -11.90 2.04
C ASP A 142 -13.42 -10.60 1.36
N THR A 143 -13.77 -10.48 0.08
CA THR A 143 -13.49 -9.31 -0.77
C THR A 143 -14.68 -8.34 -0.85
N GLU A 144 -15.77 -8.60 -0.14
CA GLU A 144 -17.04 -7.84 -0.23
C GLU A 144 -16.93 -6.46 0.44
N ILE A 145 -17.00 -5.38 -0.33
CA ILE A 145 -16.95 -4.00 0.19
C ILE A 145 -18.26 -3.67 0.90
N THR A 146 -18.22 -3.57 2.23
CA THR A 146 -19.39 -3.26 3.05
C THR A 146 -19.54 -1.74 3.28
N GLU A 147 -20.77 -1.30 3.49
CA GLU A 147 -21.06 0.09 3.87
C GLU A 147 -20.52 0.45 5.27
N GLU A 148 -20.30 -0.55 6.14
CA GLU A 148 -19.64 -0.35 7.43
C GLU A 148 -18.16 0.02 7.25
N ASP A 149 -17.43 -0.72 6.41
CA ASP A 149 -16.03 -0.46 6.08
C ASP A 149 -15.85 0.93 5.46
N ARG A 150 -16.73 1.30 4.51
CA ARG A 150 -16.75 2.63 3.89
C ARG A 150 -16.97 3.73 4.92
N ARG A 151 -17.97 3.55 5.79
CA ARG A 151 -18.35 4.53 6.82
C ARG A 151 -17.25 4.74 7.86
N ASP A 152 -16.58 3.67 8.31
CA ASP A 152 -15.45 3.77 9.24
C ASP A 152 -14.29 4.59 8.64
N ILE A 153 -13.86 4.27 7.42
CA ILE A 153 -12.80 5.01 6.73
C ILE A 153 -13.18 6.48 6.56
N TRP A 154 -14.41 6.75 6.15
CA TRP A 154 -14.89 8.11 5.98
C TRP A 154 -14.88 8.89 7.31
N GLN A 155 -15.41 8.31 8.39
CA GLN A 155 -15.43 8.93 9.72
C GLN A 155 -14.02 9.19 10.28
N ARG A 156 -13.08 8.28 10.08
CA ARG A 156 -11.68 8.48 10.50
C ARG A 156 -10.98 9.55 9.68
N TYR A 157 -11.24 9.59 8.38
CA TYR A 157 -10.62 10.58 7.50
C TYR A 157 -11.24 11.98 7.64
N GLU A 158 -12.55 12.09 7.90
CA GLU A 158 -13.21 13.38 8.21
C GLU A 158 -12.56 14.09 9.40
N LYS A 159 -12.16 13.35 10.44
CA LYS A 159 -11.43 13.92 11.60
C LYS A 159 -10.02 14.39 11.26
N LEU A 160 -9.39 13.75 10.26
CA LEU A 160 -8.03 14.07 9.82
C LEU A 160 -7.99 15.26 8.86
N GLN A 161 -8.97 15.36 7.94
CA GLN A 161 -9.08 16.41 6.93
C GLN A 161 -10.56 16.79 6.67
N PRO A 162 -11.20 17.61 7.53
CA PRO A 162 -12.62 17.96 7.41
C PRO A 162 -12.98 18.71 6.11
N ALA A 163 -12.00 19.36 5.49
CA ALA A 163 -12.15 20.04 4.19
C ALA A 163 -12.58 19.09 3.05
N MET A 164 -12.51 17.76 3.25
CA MET A 164 -13.07 16.78 2.33
C MET A 164 -14.59 16.64 2.38
N LYS A 165 -15.31 17.41 3.20
CA LYS A 165 -16.77 17.58 3.06
C LYS A 165 -17.14 18.36 1.80
N VAL A 166 -16.87 17.76 0.64
CA VAL A 166 -17.53 18.08 -0.61
C VAL A 166 -19.02 17.77 -0.40
N ARG A 167 -19.90 18.72 -0.71
CA ARG A 167 -21.35 18.49 -0.73
C ARG A 167 -21.68 17.49 -1.84
N PHE A 168 -21.77 16.21 -1.52
CA PHE A 168 -22.42 15.24 -2.39
C PHE A 168 -23.93 15.31 -2.14
N GLY A 169 -24.64 16.00 -3.03
CA GLY A 169 -26.10 16.15 -2.97
C GLY A 169 -26.57 17.51 -2.46
N GLU A 170 -26.40 18.54 -3.30
CA GLU A 170 -27.47 19.49 -3.62
C GLU A 170 -27.83 19.32 -5.11
#